data_AF-A0AAC9JT48-F1
#
_entry.id   AF-A0AAC9JT48-F1
#
_cell.length_a   1.000
_cell.length_b   1.000
_cell.length_c   1.000
_cell.angle_alpha   90.00
_cell.angle_beta   90.00
_cell.angle_gamma   90.00
#
_symmetry.space_group_name_H-M   'P 1'
#
loop_
_entity.id
_entity.type
_entity.pdbx_description
1 polymer ?
#
loop_
_entity_poly.entity_id
_entity_poly.type
_entity_poly.pdbx_seq_one_letter_code
_entity_poly.pdbx_strand_id
1 'polypeptide(L)'
;MPLQIGGSGTVKPYVKYNAKADKWFVRWPEGGDMEIARPMFLIDLKNIRTGWLRFREGQAPERVIDPSLDRVAPSPGDDFKRGFVVAAFSQKFFGGTVEFSSASIHLSNAVRDLYAAFEEQAGRPENRGKVPVVACTGADPMKDKYGTNYRPRLELVKWVDRPAELPDASPVDDVDVWKGSAPAQTAAAHVPPPAARTPVPDPALETEF
;
A
#
# COMPACT_ATOMS: atom_id res chain seq x y z
N MET A 1 5.32 -23.75 -31.90
CA MET A 1 5.70 -23.30 -30.53
C MET A 1 5.81 -21.78 -30.56
N PRO A 2 4.79 -21.02 -30.12
CA PRO A 2 4.87 -19.57 -30.13
C PRO A 2 5.85 -19.05 -29.08
N LEU A 3 6.61 -18.04 -29.48
CA LEU A 3 7.61 -17.34 -28.68
C LEU A 3 6.90 -16.42 -27.67
N GLN A 4 7.08 -16.67 -26.37
CA GLN A 4 6.47 -15.88 -25.29
C GLN A 4 7.22 -14.55 -25.10
N ILE A 5 6.95 -13.56 -25.95
CA ILE A 5 7.40 -12.17 -25.78
C ILE A 5 6.26 -11.39 -25.12
N GLY A 6 6.19 -11.45 -23.79
CA GLY A 6 5.22 -10.69 -23.00
C GLY A 6 5.33 -11.07 -21.54
N GLY A 7 5.47 -10.08 -20.66
CA GLY A 7 5.61 -10.32 -19.22
C GLY A 7 4.47 -11.19 -18.70
N SER A 8 4.81 -12.37 -18.20
CA SER A 8 3.88 -13.36 -17.64
C SER A 8 3.45 -12.96 -16.22
N GLY A 9 2.96 -11.74 -16.06
CA GLY A 9 2.30 -11.32 -14.83
C GLY A 9 0.84 -11.70 -14.91
N THR A 10 0.42 -12.77 -14.24
CA THR A 10 -1.01 -13.02 -14.03
C THR A 10 -1.56 -11.85 -13.21
N VAL A 11 -2.30 -10.95 -13.86
CA VAL A 11 -2.93 -9.81 -13.18
C VAL A 11 -4.04 -10.36 -12.29
N LYS A 12 -3.79 -10.44 -10.98
CA LYS A 12 -4.81 -10.84 -10.00
C LYS A 12 -5.96 -9.82 -10.03
N PRO A 13 -7.23 -10.24 -9.94
CA PRO A 13 -8.35 -9.32 -9.73
C PRO A 13 -8.07 -8.42 -8.51
N TYR A 14 -8.41 -7.15 -8.59
CA TYR A 14 -8.16 -6.21 -7.49
C TYR A 14 -9.31 -5.21 -7.31
N VAL A 15 -9.44 -4.72 -6.09
CA VAL A 15 -10.34 -3.63 -5.74
C VAL A 15 -9.53 -2.40 -5.33
N LYS A 16 -9.96 -1.23 -5.81
CA LYS A 16 -9.34 0.06 -5.48
C LYS A 16 -10.38 1.05 -4.96
N TYR A 17 -9.95 1.89 -4.03
CA TYR A 17 -10.71 3.05 -3.58
C TYR A 17 -10.00 4.34 -4.01
N ASN A 18 -10.70 5.19 -4.76
CA ASN A 18 -10.25 6.51 -5.13
C ASN A 18 -10.67 7.53 -4.07
N ALA A 19 -9.74 7.85 -3.17
CA ALA A 19 -9.97 8.83 -2.11
C ALA A 19 -10.24 10.25 -2.62
N LYS A 20 -9.90 10.62 -3.87
CA LYS A 20 -10.22 11.96 -4.40
C LYS A 20 -11.70 12.11 -4.79
N ALA A 21 -12.38 11.00 -5.06
CA ALA A 21 -13.72 10.99 -5.62
C ALA A 21 -14.74 10.19 -4.79
N ASP A 22 -14.32 9.57 -3.70
CA ASP A 22 -15.13 8.63 -2.93
C ASP A 22 -15.74 7.50 -3.78
N LYS A 23 -14.91 6.92 -4.65
CA LYS A 23 -15.34 5.87 -5.59
C LYS A 23 -14.59 4.58 -5.37
N TRP A 24 -15.31 3.47 -5.44
CA TRP A 24 -14.74 2.14 -5.45
C TRP A 24 -14.78 1.57 -6.85
N PHE A 25 -13.73 0.84 -7.21
CA PHE A 25 -13.68 0.13 -8.48
C PHE A 25 -13.17 -1.28 -8.24
N VAL A 26 -13.76 -2.24 -8.93
CA VAL A 26 -13.20 -3.58 -9.08
C VAL A 26 -12.64 -3.72 -10.49
N ARG A 27 -11.48 -4.37 -10.61
CA ARG A 27 -10.87 -4.69 -11.90
C ARG A 27 -10.56 -6.17 -11.99
N TRP A 28 -10.92 -6.74 -13.14
CA TRP A 28 -10.65 -8.11 -13.53
C TRP A 28 -9.50 -8.18 -14.54
N PRO A 29 -8.78 -9.31 -14.64
CA PRO A 29 -7.64 -9.47 -15.55
C PRO A 29 -7.96 -9.08 -17.00
N GLU A 30 -9.15 -9.44 -17.49
CA GLU A 30 -9.60 -9.18 -18.87
C GLU A 30 -10.56 -7.97 -18.97
N GLY A 31 -10.81 -7.27 -17.86
CA GLY A 31 -11.84 -6.23 -17.75
C GLY A 31 -11.30 -4.80 -17.58
N GLY A 32 -12.17 -3.83 -17.89
CA GLY A 32 -12.00 -2.45 -17.46
C GLY A 32 -12.30 -2.28 -15.96
N ASP A 33 -12.08 -1.06 -15.46
CA ASP A 33 -12.51 -0.71 -14.10
C ASP A 33 -14.04 -0.63 -14.06
N MET A 34 -14.66 -1.39 -13.16
CA MET A 34 -16.11 -1.31 -12.90
C MET A 34 -16.34 -0.58 -11.58
N GLU A 35 -17.07 0.54 -11.62
CA GLU A 35 -17.45 1.28 -10.43
C GLU A 35 -18.45 0.48 -9.59
N ILE A 36 -18.24 0.43 -8.28
CA ILE A 36 -19.12 -0.21 -7.31
C ILE A 36 -19.47 0.79 -6.21
N ALA A 37 -20.71 0.74 -5.72
CA ALA A 37 -21.16 1.64 -4.67
C ALA A 37 -21.19 0.91 -3.32
N ARG A 38 -20.50 1.49 -2.32
CA ARG A 38 -20.58 1.11 -0.89
C ARG A 38 -20.52 -0.41 -0.67
N PRO A 39 -19.38 -1.06 -1.01
CA PRO A 39 -19.30 -2.51 -0.99
C PRO A 39 -19.39 -3.08 0.44
N MET A 40 -19.93 -4.29 0.52
CA MET A 40 -19.83 -5.17 1.68
C MET A 40 -19.03 -6.41 1.29
N PHE A 41 -18.01 -6.74 2.08
CA PHE A 41 -17.03 -7.76 1.73
C PHE A 41 -16.40 -8.39 2.96
N LEU A 42 -15.88 -9.61 2.79
CA LEU A 42 -14.97 -10.24 3.74
C LEU A 42 -13.57 -9.69 3.53
N ILE A 43 -12.80 -9.52 4.61
CA ILE A 43 -11.42 -9.04 4.56
C ILE A 43 -10.53 -9.90 5.45
N ASP A 44 -9.43 -10.39 4.90
CA ASP A 44 -8.50 -11.28 5.60
C ASP A 44 -7.46 -10.51 6.42
N LEU A 45 -7.92 -9.81 7.46
CA LEU A 45 -7.05 -8.99 8.31
C LEU A 45 -5.99 -9.80 9.06
N LYS A 46 -6.22 -11.11 9.29
CA LYS A 46 -5.21 -12.00 9.85
C LYS A 46 -3.97 -12.09 8.96
N ASN A 47 -4.15 -12.08 7.64
CA ASN A 47 -3.08 -12.17 6.66
C ASN A 47 -2.69 -10.83 6.04
N ILE A 48 -3.13 -9.71 6.62
CA ILE A 48 -2.73 -8.38 6.14
C ILE A 48 -1.20 -8.26 6.09
N ARG A 49 -0.71 -7.55 5.08
CA ARG A 49 0.70 -7.18 4.93
C ARG A 49 0.80 -5.68 4.80
N THR A 50 1.86 -5.13 5.39
CA THR A 50 2.24 -3.73 5.26
C THR A 50 3.54 -3.63 4.48
N GLY A 51 3.78 -2.48 3.87
CA GLY A 51 4.98 -2.30 3.08
C GLY A 51 5.05 -0.94 2.42
N TRP A 52 6.02 -0.82 1.54
CA TRP A 52 6.19 0.29 0.62
C TRP A 52 5.56 -0.08 -0.72
N LEU A 53 4.61 0.72 -1.18
CA LEU A 53 3.91 0.52 -2.45
C LEU A 53 4.12 1.72 -3.36
N ARG A 54 4.30 1.45 -4.65
CA ARG A 54 4.34 2.44 -5.72
C ARG A 54 3.40 2.01 -6.84
N PHE A 55 2.43 2.87 -7.12
CA PHE A 55 1.44 2.66 -8.18
C PHE A 55 1.74 3.62 -9.33
N ARG A 56 1.98 3.09 -10.53
CA ARG A 56 2.18 3.83 -11.77
C ARG A 56 1.10 3.47 -12.77
N GLU A 57 0.60 4.46 -13.49
CA GLU A 57 -0.44 4.22 -14.49
C GLU A 57 0.07 3.28 -15.59
N GLY A 58 -0.74 2.27 -15.93
CA GLY A 58 -0.40 1.27 -16.94
C GLY A 58 0.70 0.27 -16.54
N GLN A 59 1.23 0.34 -15.32
CA GLN A 59 2.24 -0.60 -14.82
C GLN A 59 1.71 -1.44 -13.65
N ALA A 60 2.27 -2.63 -13.47
CA ALA A 60 2.02 -3.42 -12.28
C ALA A 60 2.48 -2.65 -11.02
N PRO A 61 1.77 -2.76 -9.89
CA PRO A 61 2.22 -2.19 -8.64
C PRO A 61 3.60 -2.71 -8.25
N GLU A 62 4.50 -1.80 -7.89
CA GLU A 62 5.78 -2.15 -7.31
C GLU A 62 5.64 -2.15 -5.79
N ARG A 63 6.17 -3.19 -5.13
CA ARG A 63 6.01 -3.37 -3.69
C ARG A 63 7.27 -3.90 -3.05
N VAL A 64 7.54 -3.40 -1.85
CA VAL A 64 8.52 -3.93 -0.92
C VAL A 64 7.79 -4.17 0.40
N ILE A 65 7.49 -5.43 0.68
CA ILE A 65 6.67 -5.85 1.80
C ILE A 65 7.54 -6.04 3.04
N ASP A 66 7.01 -5.62 4.18
CA ASP A 66 7.65 -5.80 5.47
C ASP A 66 7.76 -7.30 5.81
N PRO A 67 8.88 -7.76 6.41
CA PRO A 67 8.99 -9.13 6.92
C PRO A 67 7.85 -9.55 7.85
N SER A 68 7.37 -8.59 8.66
CA SER A 68 6.29 -8.76 9.62
C SER A 68 5.69 -7.39 9.97
N LEU A 69 4.50 -7.37 10.57
CA LEU A 69 3.81 -6.12 10.91
C LEU A 69 4.58 -5.25 11.93
N ASP A 70 5.44 -5.86 12.74
CA ASP A 70 6.30 -5.22 13.73
C ASP A 70 7.70 -4.86 13.19
N ARG A 71 8.08 -5.34 12.00
CA ARG A 71 9.40 -5.10 11.40
C ARG A 71 9.28 -4.40 10.06
N VAL A 72 9.40 -3.08 10.07
CA VAL A 72 9.32 -2.26 8.86
C VAL A 72 10.56 -2.42 7.98
N ALA A 73 10.36 -2.67 6.68
CA ALA A 73 11.44 -2.67 5.70
C ALA A 73 11.99 -1.24 5.46
N PRO A 74 13.29 -1.08 5.11
CA PRO A 74 13.82 0.24 4.76
C PRO A 74 13.08 0.82 3.55
N SER A 75 12.87 2.15 3.57
CA SER A 75 12.21 2.84 2.44
C SER A 75 13.05 2.69 1.16
N PRO A 76 12.46 2.24 0.05
CA PRO A 76 13.14 2.18 -1.24
C PRO A 76 13.43 3.56 -1.86
N GLY A 77 12.81 4.64 -1.38
CA GLY A 77 12.86 5.96 -2.04
C GLY A 77 11.84 6.07 -3.18
N ASP A 78 12.09 6.93 -4.18
CA ASP A 78 11.41 6.95 -5.48
C ASP A 78 9.87 6.89 -5.48
N ASP A 79 9.23 7.74 -4.69
CA ASP A 79 7.76 7.85 -4.56
C ASP A 79 7.04 6.63 -3.97
N PHE A 80 7.78 5.67 -3.40
CA PHE A 80 7.19 4.63 -2.59
C PHE A 80 6.52 5.23 -1.35
N LYS A 81 5.30 4.78 -1.07
CA LYS A 81 4.50 5.24 0.07
C LYS A 81 4.12 4.05 0.93
N ARG A 82 3.99 4.29 2.25
CA ARG A 82 3.48 3.27 3.17
C ARG A 82 2.05 2.90 2.81
N GLY A 83 1.79 1.60 2.78
CA GLY A 83 0.49 1.06 2.43
C GLY A 83 0.29 -0.33 2.99
N PHE A 84 -0.80 -0.95 2.54
CA PHE A 84 -1.17 -2.31 2.91
C PHE A 84 -1.56 -3.12 1.67
N VAL A 85 -1.51 -4.43 1.82
CA VAL A 85 -2.05 -5.42 0.90
C VAL A 85 -2.81 -6.46 1.72
N VAL A 86 -4.04 -6.74 1.33
CA VAL A 86 -4.91 -7.73 2.00
C VAL A 86 -5.81 -8.40 0.98
N ALA A 87 -6.16 -9.67 1.21
CA ALA A 87 -7.16 -10.35 0.40
C ALA A 87 -8.57 -9.93 0.88
N ALA A 88 -9.46 -9.65 -0.07
CA ALA A 88 -10.86 -9.36 0.20
C ALA A 88 -11.75 -10.22 -0.70
N PHE A 89 -12.93 -10.57 -0.23
CA PHE A 89 -13.87 -11.42 -0.98
C PHE A 89 -15.28 -10.86 -0.93
N SER A 90 -15.94 -10.83 -2.08
CA SER A 90 -17.38 -10.57 -2.14
C SER A 90 -17.94 -11.11 -3.45
N GLN A 91 -18.81 -12.12 -3.37
CA GLN A 91 -19.49 -12.63 -4.57
C GLN A 91 -20.31 -11.54 -5.27
N LYS A 92 -20.96 -10.66 -4.49
CA LYS A 92 -21.86 -9.63 -5.01
C LYS A 92 -21.13 -8.44 -5.63
N PHE A 93 -20.11 -7.92 -4.95
CA PHE A 93 -19.46 -6.67 -5.35
C PHE A 93 -18.18 -6.91 -6.13
N PHE A 94 -17.45 -7.97 -5.79
CA PHE A 94 -16.15 -8.27 -6.35
C PHE A 94 -16.15 -9.53 -7.20
N GLY A 95 -17.28 -10.23 -7.37
CA GLY A 95 -17.41 -11.50 -8.10
C GLY A 95 -16.50 -12.64 -7.62
N GLY A 96 -15.90 -12.53 -6.43
CA GLY A 96 -14.92 -13.49 -5.93
C GLY A 96 -13.87 -12.84 -5.02
N THR A 97 -12.70 -13.47 -4.92
CA THR A 97 -11.54 -12.98 -4.17
C THR A 97 -10.72 -12.02 -5.01
N VAL A 98 -10.37 -10.89 -4.41
CA VAL A 98 -9.59 -9.81 -5.01
C VAL A 98 -8.46 -9.37 -4.08
N GLU A 99 -7.39 -8.84 -4.64
CA GLU A 99 -6.42 -8.07 -3.88
C GLU A 99 -7.01 -6.70 -3.53
N PHE A 100 -6.93 -6.32 -2.25
CA PHE A 100 -7.21 -4.96 -1.81
C PHE A 100 -5.92 -4.33 -1.30
N SER A 101 -5.41 -3.34 -2.03
CA SER A 101 -4.17 -2.65 -1.68
C SER A 101 -4.28 -1.14 -1.90
N SER A 102 -3.58 -0.38 -1.04
CA SER A 102 -3.52 1.07 -1.18
C SER A 102 -2.35 1.69 -0.42
N ALA A 103 -1.88 2.82 -0.94
CA ALA A 103 -0.94 3.73 -0.30
C ALA A 103 -1.57 5.09 0.06
N SER A 104 -2.89 5.22 -0.05
CA SER A 104 -3.61 6.44 0.35
C SER A 104 -3.64 6.56 1.87
N ILE A 105 -3.21 7.70 2.42
CA ILE A 105 -3.24 7.94 3.87
C ILE A 105 -4.65 7.79 4.46
N HIS A 106 -5.69 8.22 3.74
CA HIS A 106 -7.06 8.16 4.23
C HIS A 106 -7.57 6.72 4.28
N LEU A 107 -7.29 5.92 3.24
CA LEU A 107 -7.67 4.52 3.25
C LEU A 107 -6.84 3.72 4.25
N SER A 108 -5.52 3.93 4.31
CA SER A 108 -4.64 3.29 5.30
C SER A 108 -5.08 3.59 6.73
N ASN A 109 -5.50 4.83 7.03
CA ASN A 109 -6.05 5.16 8.35
C ASN A 109 -7.38 4.44 8.61
N ALA A 110 -8.28 4.33 7.62
CA ALA A 110 -9.53 3.57 7.79
C ALA A 110 -9.27 2.08 8.07
N VAL A 111 -8.32 1.48 7.34
CA VAL A 111 -7.93 0.08 7.56
C VAL A 111 -7.20 -0.12 8.88
N ARG A 112 -6.42 0.85 9.36
CA ARG A 112 -5.81 0.80 10.69
C ARG A 112 -6.85 0.75 11.80
N ASP A 113 -7.88 1.59 11.74
CA ASP A 113 -8.96 1.60 12.73
C ASP A 113 -9.75 0.28 12.68
N LEU A 114 -9.99 -0.24 11.47
CA LEU A 114 -10.61 -1.55 11.28
C LEU A 114 -9.74 -2.69 11.84
N TYR A 115 -8.42 -2.64 11.68
CA TYR A 115 -7.49 -3.62 12.22
C TYR A 115 -7.48 -3.61 13.76
N ALA A 116 -7.53 -2.41 14.37
CA ALA A 116 -7.66 -2.31 15.83
C ALA A 116 -8.97 -2.95 16.34
N ALA A 117 -10.10 -2.70 15.66
CA ALA A 117 -11.37 -3.35 15.99
C ALA A 117 -11.34 -4.88 15.76
N PHE A 118 -10.61 -5.33 14.73
CA PHE A 118 -10.37 -6.75 14.49
C PHE A 118 -9.60 -7.40 15.64
N GLU A 119 -8.49 -6.82 16.09
CA GLU A 119 -7.68 -7.37 17.20
C GLU A 119 -8.50 -7.52 18.49
N GLU A 120 -9.37 -6.55 18.80
CA GLU A 120 -10.25 -6.59 19.97
C GLU A 120 -11.30 -7.73 19.88
N GLN A 121 -11.77 -8.05 18.68
CA GLN A 121 -12.84 -9.01 18.46
C GLN A 121 -12.34 -10.42 18.08
N ALA A 122 -11.16 -10.54 17.47
CA ALA A 122 -10.59 -11.79 16.98
C ALA A 122 -10.23 -12.76 18.12
N GLY A 123 -9.88 -12.25 19.30
CA GLY A 123 -9.56 -13.05 20.47
C GLY A 123 -10.76 -13.78 21.09
N ARG A 124 -11.99 -13.41 20.71
CA ARG A 124 -13.21 -13.99 21.28
C ARG A 124 -13.44 -15.42 20.78
N PRO A 125 -13.83 -16.38 21.64
CA PRO A 125 -14.05 -17.78 21.25
C PRO A 125 -15.00 -17.94 20.06
N GLU A 126 -16.06 -17.14 19.97
CA GLU A 126 -17.08 -17.18 18.92
C GLU A 126 -16.58 -16.74 17.53
N ASN A 127 -15.43 -16.05 17.47
CA ASN A 127 -14.84 -15.51 16.26
C ASN A 127 -13.61 -16.29 15.77
N ARG A 128 -13.18 -17.32 16.50
CA ARG A 128 -12.03 -18.15 16.11
C ARG A 128 -12.26 -18.82 14.77
N GLY A 129 -11.31 -18.66 13.85
CA GLY A 129 -11.37 -19.23 12.49
C GLY A 129 -12.31 -18.51 11.53
N LYS A 130 -13.05 -17.50 11.98
CA LYS A 130 -13.94 -16.69 11.16
C LYS A 130 -13.22 -15.52 10.53
N VAL A 131 -13.83 -14.97 9.50
CA VAL A 131 -13.36 -13.77 8.79
C VAL A 131 -14.38 -12.65 9.01
N PRO A 132 -13.92 -11.43 9.32
CA PRO A 132 -14.81 -10.30 9.49
C PRO A 132 -15.45 -9.89 8.15
N VAL A 133 -16.73 -9.57 8.22
CA VAL A 133 -17.47 -8.87 7.17
C VAL A 133 -17.42 -7.38 7.47
N VAL A 134 -17.04 -6.61 6.47
CA VAL A 134 -16.91 -5.17 6.52
C VAL A 134 -17.87 -4.51 5.55
N ALA A 135 -18.52 -3.45 6.00
CA ALA A 135 -19.39 -2.62 5.17
C ALA A 135 -18.78 -1.22 5.02
N CYS A 136 -18.78 -0.69 3.80
CA CYS A 136 -18.52 0.72 3.56
C CYS A 136 -19.82 1.52 3.70
N THR A 137 -20.02 2.22 4.83
CA THR A 137 -21.28 2.93 5.15
C THR A 137 -21.30 4.37 4.66
N GLY A 138 -20.15 4.90 4.23
CA GLY A 138 -20.01 6.28 3.80
C GLY A 138 -18.55 6.67 3.61
N ALA A 139 -18.30 7.96 3.51
CA ALA A 139 -16.98 8.53 3.63
C ALA A 139 -17.02 9.91 4.29
N ASP A 140 -15.96 10.24 5.00
CA ASP A 140 -15.77 11.53 5.65
C ASP A 140 -14.87 12.42 4.78
N PRO A 141 -15.28 13.66 4.47
CA PRO A 141 -14.44 14.60 3.75
C PRO A 141 -13.29 15.08 4.65
N MET A 142 -12.08 14.89 4.17
CA MET A 142 -10.83 15.27 4.79
C MET A 142 -10.18 16.36 3.93
N LYS A 143 -10.13 17.60 4.43
CA LYS A 143 -9.38 18.66 3.78
C LYS A 143 -7.89 18.48 4.05
N ASP A 144 -7.10 18.41 2.99
CA ASP A 144 -5.65 18.43 3.05
C ASP A 144 -5.07 19.54 2.16
N LYS A 145 -3.74 19.61 2.08
CA LYS A 145 -3.04 20.62 1.27
C LYS A 145 -3.24 20.49 -0.24
N TYR A 146 -3.82 19.38 -0.72
CA TYR A 146 -4.05 19.07 -2.13
C TYR A 146 -5.54 19.06 -2.51
N GLY A 147 -6.43 19.37 -1.56
CA GLY A 147 -7.87 19.49 -1.79
C GLY A 147 -8.69 18.70 -0.77
N THR A 148 -9.91 18.35 -1.15
CA THR A 148 -10.75 17.45 -0.34
C THR A 148 -10.52 16.02 -0.81
N ASN A 149 -10.00 15.20 0.08
CA ASN A 149 -9.97 13.74 -0.07
C ASN A 149 -11.01 13.12 0.87
N TYR A 150 -11.37 11.87 0.63
CA TYR A 150 -12.43 11.18 1.34
C TYR A 150 -11.85 9.97 2.04
N ARG A 151 -12.12 9.85 3.33
CA ARG A 151 -11.81 8.67 4.13
C ARG A 151 -13.03 7.76 4.15
N PRO A 152 -12.95 6.50 3.69
CA PRO A 152 -14.11 5.63 3.72
C PRO A 152 -14.42 5.24 5.17
N ARG A 153 -15.70 5.26 5.52
CA ARG A 153 -16.21 4.69 6.77
C ARG A 153 -16.37 3.19 6.57
N LEU A 154 -15.48 2.43 7.20
CA LEU A 154 -15.46 0.97 7.17
C LEU A 154 -15.86 0.45 8.54
N GLU A 155 -16.91 -0.36 8.58
CA GLU A 155 -17.45 -0.91 9.82
C GLU A 155 -17.41 -2.44 9.79
N LEU A 156 -16.88 -3.04 10.86
CA LEU A 156 -16.96 -4.48 11.07
C LEU A 156 -18.39 -4.84 11.51
N VAL A 157 -19.16 -5.45 10.63
CA VAL A 157 -20.60 -5.67 10.84
C VAL A 157 -20.93 -7.06 11.40
N LYS A 158 -20.15 -8.09 11.07
CA LYS A 158 -20.30 -9.45 11.60
C LYS A 158 -19.08 -10.32 11.30
N TRP A 159 -19.08 -11.53 11.85
CA TRP A 159 -18.08 -12.57 11.56
C TRP A 159 -18.76 -13.76 10.90
N VAL A 160 -18.11 -14.34 9.90
CA VAL A 160 -18.62 -15.52 9.17
C VAL A 160 -17.52 -16.53 8.94
N ASP A 161 -17.90 -17.78 8.68
CA ASP A 161 -16.93 -18.82 8.35
C ASP A 161 -16.17 -18.47 7.07
N ARG A 162 -14.88 -18.83 7.04
CA ARG A 162 -14.01 -18.54 5.91
C ARG A 162 -14.48 -19.31 4.67
N PRO A 163 -14.87 -18.64 3.57
CA PRO A 163 -15.23 -19.33 2.34
C PRO A 163 -13.98 -19.97 1.71
N ALA A 164 -14.16 -21.09 1.01
CA ALA A 164 -13.06 -21.80 0.33
C ALA A 164 -12.34 -20.92 -0.71
N GLU A 165 -13.05 -19.94 -1.28
CA GLU A 165 -12.53 -18.98 -2.26
C GLU A 165 -11.59 -17.94 -1.64
N LEU A 166 -11.60 -17.76 -0.31
CA LEU A 166 -10.70 -16.88 0.43
C LEU A 166 -9.74 -17.72 1.30
N PRO A 167 -8.72 -18.36 0.70
CA PRO A 167 -7.80 -19.22 1.43
C PRO A 167 -7.06 -18.44 2.53
N ASP A 168 -6.74 -19.12 3.63
CA ASP A 168 -5.91 -18.58 4.72
C ASP A 168 -4.44 -18.57 4.27
N ALA A 169 -4.10 -17.60 3.42
CA ALA A 169 -2.80 -17.48 2.77
C ALA A 169 -2.34 -16.02 2.69
N SER A 170 -1.03 -15.83 2.52
CA SER A 170 -0.46 -14.51 2.29
C SER A 170 -1.04 -13.88 1.01
N PRO A 171 -1.46 -12.60 1.05
CA PRO A 171 -1.99 -11.89 -0.12
C PRO A 171 -0.87 -11.42 -1.08
N VAL A 172 0.39 -11.52 -0.66
CA VAL A 172 1.58 -11.12 -1.44
C VAL A 172 2.45 -12.32 -1.73
N ASP A 173 3.23 -12.23 -2.80
CA ASP A 173 4.17 -13.26 -3.19
C ASP A 173 5.49 -13.13 -2.40
N ASP A 174 6.14 -14.25 -2.05
CA ASP A 174 7.35 -14.25 -1.18
C ASP A 174 8.56 -13.51 -1.77
N VAL A 175 8.52 -13.19 -3.06
CA VAL A 175 9.53 -12.38 -3.75
C VAL A 175 9.42 -10.90 -3.37
N ASP A 176 8.22 -10.44 -2.99
CA ASP A 176 7.97 -9.04 -2.64
C ASP A 176 8.37 -8.73 -1.18
N VAL A 177 8.59 -9.76 -0.36
CA VAL A 177 8.96 -9.63 1.05
C VAL A 177 10.45 -9.32 1.19
N TRP A 178 10.79 -8.24 1.89
CA TRP A 178 12.18 -7.87 2.14
C TRP A 178 12.87 -8.92 3.03
N LYS A 179 13.98 -9.52 2.56
CA LYS A 179 14.67 -10.64 3.24
C LYS A 179 15.90 -10.24 4.04
N GLY A 180 16.14 -8.95 4.27
CA GLY A 180 17.29 -8.53 5.08
C GLY A 180 18.61 -8.49 4.32
N SER A 181 18.63 -7.83 3.16
CA SER A 181 19.87 -7.32 2.58
C SER A 181 19.89 -5.82 2.77
N ALA A 182 20.99 -5.28 3.30
CA ALA A 182 21.21 -3.85 3.38
C ALA A 182 20.98 -3.23 1.99
N PRO A 183 20.37 -2.05 1.86
CA PRO A 183 20.46 -1.34 0.61
C PRO A 183 21.94 -1.24 0.28
N ALA A 184 22.33 -1.70 -0.92
CA ALA A 184 23.53 -1.15 -1.53
C ALA A 184 23.27 0.35 -1.59
N GLN A 185 23.81 1.08 -0.62
CA GLN A 185 23.98 2.51 -0.76
C GLN A 185 24.78 2.65 -2.04
N THR A 186 24.13 3.03 -3.13
CA THR A 186 24.83 3.77 -4.18
C THR A 186 25.49 4.90 -3.44
N ALA A 187 26.78 4.76 -3.18
CA ALA A 187 27.58 5.77 -2.53
C ALA A 187 27.28 7.06 -3.29
N ALA A 188 26.63 8.01 -2.61
CA ALA A 188 26.58 9.36 -3.11
C ALA A 188 28.03 9.72 -3.40
N ALA A 189 28.34 9.97 -4.68
CA ALA A 189 29.67 10.40 -5.07
C ALA A 189 30.03 11.56 -4.15
N HIS A 190 31.08 11.38 -3.35
CA HIS A 190 31.59 12.41 -2.45
C HIS A 190 31.89 13.62 -3.32
N VAL A 191 31.02 14.63 -3.29
CA VAL A 191 31.34 15.93 -3.88
C VAL A 191 32.44 16.49 -2.99
N PRO A 192 33.66 16.73 -3.49
CA PRO A 192 34.69 17.34 -2.66
C PRO A 192 34.20 18.74 -2.23
N PRO A 193 34.53 19.18 -1.00
CA PRO A 193 34.15 20.49 -0.52
C PRO A 193 34.68 21.58 -1.46
N PRO A 194 33.93 22.69 -1.67
CA PRO A 194 34.40 23.78 -2.51
C PRO A 194 35.71 24.33 -1.95
N ALA A 195 36.73 24.44 -2.81
CA ALA A 195 38.02 24.99 -2.47
C ALA A 195 37.86 26.41 -1.90
N ALA A 196 38.46 26.65 -0.73
CA ALA A 196 38.53 27.97 -0.13
C ALA A 196 39.26 28.91 -1.10
N ARG A 197 38.61 30.04 -1.45
CA ARG A 197 39.25 31.11 -2.20
C ARG A 197 40.35 31.71 -1.32
N THR A 198 41.59 31.64 -1.80
CA THR A 198 42.73 32.36 -1.23
C THR A 198 42.45 33.87 -1.27
N PRO A 199 42.68 34.62 -0.18
CA PRO A 199 42.65 36.08 -0.23
C PRO A 199 43.76 36.58 -1.16
N VAL A 200 43.43 37.50 -2.05
CA VAL A 200 44.40 38.27 -2.83
C VAL A 200 45.11 39.22 -1.85
N PRO A 201 46.45 39.22 -1.74
CA PRO A 201 47.15 40.23 -0.94
C PRO A 201 47.12 41.57 -1.66
N ASP A 202 46.74 42.61 -0.91
CA ASP A 202 46.71 44.01 -1.32
C ASP A 202 48.16 44.54 -1.44
N PRO A 203 48.63 45.02 -2.60
CA PRO A 203 49.99 45.53 -2.75
C PRO A 203 50.02 47.03 -2.50
N ALA A 204 49.95 47.45 -1.24
CA ALA A 204 50.23 48.84 -0.88
C ALA A 204 50.69 48.93 0.58
N LEU A 205 51.99 48.76 0.81
CA LEU A 205 52.79 49.48 1.82
C LEU A 205 54.20 48.87 1.92
N GLU A 206 55.11 49.28 1.05
CA GLU A 206 56.54 49.42 1.39
C GLU A 206 57.11 50.57 0.55
N THR A 207 57.35 51.72 1.19
CA THR A 207 58.70 52.32 1.28
C THR A 207 58.64 53.56 2.15
N GLU A 208 59.45 53.52 3.22
CA GLU A 208 59.79 54.61 4.11
C GLU A 208 60.58 55.69 3.36
N PHE A 209 60.26 56.97 3.61
CA PHE A 209 61.18 58.10 3.83
C PHE A 209 60.41 59.27 4.46
#